data_AF-A0A5D3DTK4-F1
#
_entry.id   AF-A0A5D3DTK4-F1
#
_cell.length_a   1.000
_cell.length_b   1.000
_cell.length_c   1.000
_cell.angle_alpha   90.00
_cell.angle_beta   90.00
_cell.angle_gamma   90.00
#
_symmetry.space_group_name_H-M   'P 1'
#
loop_
_entity.id
_entity.type
_entity.pdbx_description
1 polymer ?
#
loop_
_entity_poly.entity_id
_entity_poly.type
_entity_poly.pdbx_seq_one_letter_code
_entity_poly.pdbx_strand_id
1 'polypeptide(L)' 'MPPHRGARRGGGRGDRGAGRGQPEEQPAVPTADPNAPVTQADLAAMEQRYQDMLQAALASFHAAQQNQAAPVQA' A
#
# COMPACT_ATOMS: atom_id res chain seq x y z
N MET A 1 -49.66 -27.30 -25.60
CA MET A 1 -48.33 -27.95 -25.76
C MET A 1 -47.37 -26.96 -26.40
N PRO A 2 -46.08 -26.89 -25.98
CA PRO A 2 -45.22 -25.71 -26.10
C PRO A 2 -44.27 -25.73 -27.32
N PRO A 3 -43.71 -24.58 -27.73
CA PRO A 3 -42.71 -24.50 -28.79
C PRO A 3 -41.35 -25.00 -28.28
N HIS A 4 -40.75 -25.98 -28.97
CA HIS A 4 -39.41 -26.47 -28.65
C HIS A 4 -38.35 -25.91 -29.59
N ARG A 5 -37.53 -25.00 -29.01
CA ARG A 5 -36.07 -25.11 -28.90
C ARG A 5 -35.23 -25.11 -30.19
N GLY A 6 -34.55 -23.98 -30.41
CA GLY A 6 -33.24 -23.89 -31.07
C GLY A 6 -32.63 -22.50 -30.83
N ALA A 7 -31.78 -22.31 -29.82
CA ALA A 7 -30.32 -22.46 -29.88
C ALA A 7 -29.65 -21.39 -30.77
N ARG A 8 -28.63 -20.62 -30.37
CA ARG A 8 -27.79 -20.52 -29.18
C ARG A 8 -27.06 -19.16 -29.28
N ARG A 9 -26.94 -18.49 -28.14
CA ARG A 9 -25.85 -17.58 -27.72
C ARG A 9 -25.24 -16.68 -28.80
N GLY A 10 -25.90 -15.57 -29.06
CA GLY A 10 -25.28 -14.42 -29.72
C GLY A 10 -24.44 -13.60 -28.74
N GLY A 11 -23.13 -13.61 -28.96
CA GLY A 11 -22.27 -12.46 -28.71
C GLY A 11 -21.93 -12.16 -27.25
N GLY A 12 -20.95 -12.89 -26.72
CA GLY A 12 -20.16 -12.39 -25.60
C GLY A 12 -19.46 -11.11 -26.01
N ARG A 13 -20.06 -9.96 -25.68
CA ARG A 13 -19.35 -8.68 -25.65
C ARG A 13 -18.69 -8.64 -24.30
N GLY A 14 -17.49 -9.23 -24.27
CA GLY A 14 -16.64 -9.22 -23.09
C GLY A 14 -16.55 -7.81 -22.56
N ASP A 15 -16.88 -7.69 -21.29
CA ASP A 15 -16.56 -6.57 -20.43
C ASP A 15 -15.17 -6.08 -20.76
N ARG A 16 -15.10 -4.97 -21.49
CA ARG A 16 -13.86 -4.22 -21.65
C ARG A 16 -13.67 -3.52 -20.33
N GLY A 17 -13.19 -4.29 -19.34
CA GLY A 17 -12.81 -3.83 -18.03
C GLY A 17 -11.80 -2.70 -18.19
N ALA A 18 -12.30 -1.47 -18.21
CA ALA A 18 -11.54 -0.26 -17.99
C ALA A 18 -11.24 -0.14 -16.49
N GLY A 19 -10.66 -1.21 -15.94
CA GLY A 19 -10.06 -1.25 -14.62
C GLY A 19 -8.55 -1.23 -14.77
N ARG A 20 -8.02 -0.35 -15.63
CA ARG A 20 -6.64 0.11 -15.44
C ARG A 20 -6.69 1.18 -14.36
N GLY A 21 -7.01 0.74 -13.14
CA GLY A 21 -6.38 1.33 -11.99
C GLY A 21 -4.91 1.33 -12.34
N GLN A 22 -4.32 2.52 -12.37
CA GLN A 22 -2.89 2.63 -12.56
C GLN A 22 -2.28 1.59 -11.62
N PRO A 23 -1.31 0.76 -12.06
CA PRO A 23 -0.40 0.25 -11.07
C PRO A 23 0.22 1.52 -10.49
N GLU A 24 -0.36 2.04 -9.39
CA GLU A 24 0.30 2.94 -8.46
C GLU A 24 1.71 2.42 -8.42
N GLU A 25 2.63 3.20 -9.00
CA GLU A 25 3.98 2.77 -9.34
C GLU A 25 4.47 1.95 -8.17
N GLN A 26 4.41 0.61 -8.31
CA GLN A 26 4.75 -0.27 -7.20
C GLN A 26 6.18 0.13 -6.93
N PRO A 27 6.49 0.69 -5.73
CA PRO A 27 7.82 1.20 -5.45
C PRO A 27 8.73 0.06 -5.80
N ALA A 28 9.54 0.23 -6.85
CA ALA A 28 10.25 -0.88 -7.46
C ALA A 28 11.02 -1.53 -6.34
N VAL A 29 10.53 -2.70 -5.87
CA VAL A 29 11.05 -3.31 -4.65
C VAL A 29 12.50 -3.57 -4.99
N PRO A 30 13.46 -2.87 -4.36
CA PRO A 30 14.85 -3.09 -4.68
C PRO A 30 15.07 -4.57 -4.44
N THR A 31 15.47 -5.30 -5.49
CA THR A 31 15.93 -6.67 -5.32
C THR A 31 17.27 -6.55 -4.61
N ALA A 32 17.20 -6.35 -3.30
CA ALA A 32 18.36 -6.32 -2.44
C ALA A 32 18.98 -7.71 -2.54
N ASP A 33 20.14 -7.80 -3.19
CA ASP A 33 20.91 -9.03 -3.19
C ASP A 33 21.33 -9.31 -1.74
N PRO A 34 20.82 -10.38 -1.10
CA PRO A 34 21.15 -10.66 0.29
C PRO A 34 22.63 -11.05 0.47
N ASN A 35 23.36 -11.31 -0.61
CA ASN A 35 24.79 -11.59 -0.58
C ASN A 35 25.65 -10.36 -0.89
N ALA A 36 25.03 -9.22 -1.25
CA ALA A 36 25.79 -8.00 -1.49
C ALA A 36 26.38 -7.49 -0.16
N PRO A 37 27.66 -7.06 -0.16
CA PRO A 37 28.25 -6.46 1.03
C PRO A 37 27.49 -5.17 1.38
N VAL A 38 27.06 -5.05 2.63
CA VAL A 38 26.46 -3.81 3.14
C VAL A 38 27.51 -2.72 3.09
N THR A 39 27.23 -1.66 2.32
CA THR A 39 28.12 -0.51 2.24
C THR A 39 27.88 0.44 3.41
N GLN A 40 28.81 1.35 3.64
CA GLN A 40 28.63 2.39 4.65
C GLN A 40 27.45 3.33 4.33
N ALA A 41 27.13 3.53 3.05
CA ALA A 41 25.97 4.31 2.64
C ALA A 41 24.66 3.60 3.00
N ASP A 42 24.61 2.27 2.86
CA ASP A 42 23.44 1.48 3.24
C ASP A 42 23.22 1.51 4.76
N LEU A 43 24.31 1.42 5.53
CA LEU A 43 24.24 1.55 6.99
C LEU A 43 23.73 2.92 7.40
N ALA A 44 24.27 4.00 6.83
CA ALA A 44 23.81 5.36 7.09
C ALA A 44 22.33 5.53 6.70
N ALA A 45 21.90 4.97 5.57
CA ALA A 45 20.50 5.02 5.15
C ALA A 45 19.58 4.27 6.13
N MET A 46 20.01 3.12 6.66
CA MET A 46 19.27 2.39 7.69
C MET A 46 19.17 3.18 9.00
N GLU A 47 20.27 3.81 9.44
CA GLU A 47 20.30 4.64 10.65
C GLU A 47 19.40 5.87 10.52
N GLN A 48 19.40 6.53 9.36
CA GLN A 48 18.50 7.65 9.09
C GLN A 48 17.05 7.18 9.11
N ARG A 49 16.72 6.08 8.44
CA ARG A 49 15.36 5.54 8.42
C ARG A 49 14.87 5.13 9.81
N TYR A 50 15.76 4.60 10.65
CA TYR A 50 15.45 4.28 12.04
C TYR A 50 15.16 5.54 12.87
N GLN A 51 15.97 6.58 12.72
CA GLN A 51 15.76 7.86 13.39
C GLN A 51 14.45 8.52 12.96
N ASP A 52 14.15 8.53 11.66
CA ASP A 52 12.89 9.06 11.13
C ASP A 52 11.68 8.33 11.71
N MET A 53 11.73 6.99 11.76
CA MET A 53 10.67 6.18 12.35
C MET A 53 10.50 6.46 13.84
N LEU A 54 11.60 6.58 14.59
CA LEU A 54 11.56 6.90 16.01
C LEU A 54 10.97 8.30 16.25
N GLN A 55 11.38 9.28 15.46
CA GLN A 55 10.86 10.64 15.54
C GLN A 55 9.35 10.68 15.24
N ALA A 56 8.89 9.98 14.20
CA ALA A 56 7.48 9.90 13.85
C ALA A 56 6.64 9.22 14.96
N ALA A 57 7.15 8.13 15.54
CA ALA A 57 6.49 7.43 16.63
C ALA A 57 6.38 8.29 17.90
N LEU A 58 7.47 8.99 18.26
CA LEU A 58 7.49 9.88 19.41
C LEU A 58 6.56 11.08 19.22
N ALA A 59 6.57 11.71 18.04
CA ALA A 59 5.65 12.79 17.71
C ALA A 59 4.19 12.34 17.84
N SER A 60 3.87 11.15 17.34
CA SER A 60 2.53 10.55 17.43
C SER A 60 2.14 10.27 18.87
N PHE A 61 3.07 9.73 19.68
CA PHE A 61 2.84 9.47 21.10
C PHE A 61 2.58 10.77 21.87
N HIS A 62 3.36 11.81 21.61
CA HIS A 62 3.18 13.12 22.23
C HIS A 62 1.85 13.75 21.83
N ALA A 63 1.47 13.68 20.55
CA ALA A 63 0.17 14.15 20.08
C ALA A 63 -0.99 13.40 20.76
N ALA A 64 -0.89 12.08 20.89
CA ALA A 64 -1.88 11.29 21.61
C ALA A 64 -1.96 11.67 23.10
N GLN A 65 -0.83 11.92 23.75
CA GLN A 65 -0.79 12.38 25.15
C GLN A 65 -1.43 13.76 25.32
N GLN A 66 -1.17 14.71 24.42
CA GLN A 66 -1.81 16.03 24.45
C GLN A 66 -3.32 15.93 24.29
N ASN A 67 -3.79 15.04 23.42
CA ASN A 67 -5.22 14.82 23.21
C ASN A 67 -5.90 14.09 24.39
N GLN A 68 -5.14 13.37 25.23
CA GLN A 68 -5.64 12.80 26.48
C GLN A 68 -5.57 13.78 27.67
N ALA A 69 -4.57 14.67 27.69
CA ALA A 69 -4.41 15.71 28.70
C ALA A 69 -5.37 16.90 28.51
N ALA A 70 -6.03 17.00 27.36
CA ALA A 70 -7.28 17.70 27.21
C ALA A 70 -8.43 16.70 27.45
N PRO A 71 -8.79 16.36 28.71
CA PRO A 71 -10.14 15.86 28.90
C PRO A 71 -11.04 16.98 28.39
N VAL A 72 -11.95 16.61 27.50
CA VAL A 72 -13.08 17.41 27.08
C VAL A 72 -13.53 18.27 28.27
N GLN A 73 -13.32 19.58 28.16
CA GLN A 73 -14.00 20.51 29.03
C GLN A 73 -15.50 20.34 28.73
N ALA A 74 -16.28 20.08 29.78
CA ALA A 74 -17.74 19.84 29.84
C ALA A 74 -18.19 18.38 29.86
#